data_AF-A0A3N9UT39-F1
#
_entry.id   AF-A0A3N9UT39-F1
#
_cell.length_a   1.000
_cell.length_b   1.000
_cell.length_c   1.000
_cell.angle_alpha   90.00
_cell.angle_beta   90.00
_cell.angle_gamma   90.00
#
_symmetry.space_group_name_H-M   'P 1'
#
loop_
_entity.id
_entity.type
_entity.pdbx_description
1 polymer ?
#
loop_
_entity_poly.entity_id
_entity_poly.type
_entity_poly.pdbx_seq_one_letter_code
_entity_poly.pdbx_strand_id
1 'polypeptide(L)'
;MRVAVLRIGHRPERDKRITTHVGLVARAFGAEEMLMNGRDAHVEESLADVAKRWGGNFALKADVSWKGEAVRWKDAGGKVVHLTMYGS
;
A
#
# COMPACT_ATOMS: atom_id res chain seq x y z
N MET A 1 -15.41 5.25 6.44
CA MET A 1 -14.12 5.97 6.56
C MET A 1 -13.15 5.27 5.64
N ARG A 2 -12.50 5.98 4.72
CA ARG A 2 -11.59 5.39 3.72
C ARG A 2 -10.15 5.41 4.21
N VAL A 3 -9.47 4.27 4.16
CA VAL A 3 -8.07 4.10 4.60
C VAL A 3 -7.25 3.50 3.46
N ALA A 4 -6.12 4.14 3.17
CA ALA A 4 -5.14 3.69 2.18
C ALA A 4 -3.75 3.62 2.84
N VAL A 5 -2.96 2.62 2.48
CA VAL A 5 -1.58 2.44 2.97
C VAL A 5 -0.59 2.80 1.87
N LEU A 6 0.29 3.77 2.10
CA LEU A 6 1.36 4.13 1.17
C LEU A 6 2.68 3.48 1.58
N ARG A 7 3.12 2.47 0.82
CA ARG A 7 4.40 1.78 1.01
C ARG A 7 5.50 2.51 0.23
N ILE A 8 6.40 3.19 0.95
CA ILE A 8 7.52 3.96 0.38
C ILE A 8 8.84 3.17 0.45
N GLY A 9 9.70 3.30 -0.56
CA GLY A 9 11.10 2.81 -0.52
C GLY A 9 11.27 1.32 -0.83
N HIS A 10 10.42 0.76 -1.70
CA HIS A 10 10.47 -0.66 -2.03
C HIS A 10 11.66 -0.95 -2.94
N ARG A 11 12.44 -1.98 -2.59
CA ARG A 11 13.49 -2.51 -3.45
C ARG A 11 13.07 -3.89 -3.98
N PRO A 12 12.85 -4.06 -5.29
CA PRO A 12 12.43 -5.33 -5.87
C PRO A 12 13.36 -6.50 -5.51
N GLU A 13 14.68 -6.29 -5.52
CA GLU A 13 15.65 -7.34 -5.22
C GLU A 13 15.69 -7.79 -3.74
N ARG A 14 15.02 -7.08 -2.83
CA ARG A 14 15.17 -7.32 -1.38
C ARG A 14 13.87 -7.42 -0.61
N ASP A 15 12.92 -6.56 -0.93
CA ASP A 15 11.80 -6.30 -0.03
C ASP A 15 10.52 -7.03 -0.45
N LYS A 16 10.57 -7.97 -1.41
CA LYS A 16 9.41 -8.74 -1.92
C LYS A 16 8.51 -9.24 -0.80
N ARG A 17 9.07 -10.07 0.08
CA ARG A 17 8.36 -10.68 1.20
C ARG A 17 7.74 -9.63 2.12
N ILE A 18 8.54 -8.67 2.59
CA ILE A 18 8.08 -7.67 3.57
C ILE A 18 6.98 -6.78 2.98
N THR A 19 7.13 -6.33 1.73
CA THR A 19 6.09 -5.56 1.05
C THR A 19 4.80 -6.37 0.88
N THR A 20 4.87 -7.65 0.49
CA THR A 20 3.69 -8.51 0.41
C THR A 20 2.99 -8.61 1.77
N HIS A 21 3.74 -8.83 2.85
CA HIS A 21 3.18 -8.86 4.21
C HIS A 21 2.48 -7.54 4.59
N VAL A 22 3.07 -6.38 4.26
CA VAL A 22 2.44 -5.07 4.49
C VAL A 22 1.10 -4.99 3.76
N GLY A 23 1.03 -5.41 2.49
CA GLY A 23 -0.23 -5.41 1.72
C GLY A 23 -1.28 -6.36 2.30
N LEU A 24 -0.89 -7.57 2.70
CA LEU A 24 -1.80 -8.54 3.30
C LEU A 24 -2.35 -8.08 4.65
N VAL A 25 -1.51 -7.46 5.48
CA VAL A 25 -1.93 -6.86 6.75
C VAL A 25 -2.85 -5.67 6.51
N ALA A 26 -2.52 -4.77 5.57
CA ALA A 26 -3.40 -3.66 5.20
C ALA A 26 -4.80 -4.16 4.82
N ARG A 27 -4.89 -5.19 3.97
CA ARG A 27 -6.16 -5.85 3.62
C ARG A 27 -6.87 -6.41 4.84
N ALA A 28 -6.19 -7.21 5.66
CA ALA A 28 -6.80 -7.89 6.81
C ALA A 28 -7.35 -6.90 7.86
N PHE A 29 -6.72 -5.73 7.98
CA PHE A 29 -7.11 -4.67 8.93
C PHE A 29 -8.06 -3.63 8.30
N GLY A 30 -8.62 -3.90 7.12
CA GLY A 30 -9.72 -3.12 6.54
C GLY A 30 -9.30 -1.89 5.73
N ALA A 31 -8.03 -1.78 5.30
CA ALA A 31 -7.67 -0.80 4.28
C ALA A 31 -8.35 -1.13 2.95
N GLU A 32 -8.73 -0.10 2.18
CA GLU A 32 -9.33 -0.27 0.85
C GLU A 32 -8.26 -0.49 -0.22
N GLU A 33 -7.07 0.11 -0.04
CA GLU A 33 -5.99 -0.01 -1.01
C GLU A 33 -4.60 0.12 -0.38
N MET A 34 -3.61 -0.44 -1.06
CA MET A 34 -2.20 -0.12 -0.87
C MET A 34 -1.67 0.60 -2.12
N LEU A 35 -0.93 1.68 -1.88
CA LEU A 35 -0.18 2.43 -2.88
C LEU A 35 1.29 2.07 -2.73
N MET A 36 2.02 1.82 -3.82
CA MET A 36 3.44 1.47 -3.77
C MET A 36 4.25 2.34 -4.73
N ASN A 37 5.35 2.92 -4.21
CA ASN A 37 6.34 3.58 -5.05
C ASN A 37 7.29 2.54 -5.66
N GLY A 38 7.18 2.33 -6.97
CA GLY A 38 7.84 1.27 -7.73
C GLY A 38 6.91 0.11 -8.13
N ARG A 39 7.45 -0.82 -8.91
CA ARG A 39 6.77 -2.02 -9.44
C ARG A 39 7.46 -3.28 -8.95
N ASP A 40 6.67 -4.31 -8.64
CA ASP A 40 7.18 -5.65 -8.37
C ASP A 40 6.08 -6.68 -8.67
N ALA A 41 6.30 -7.46 -9.72
CA ALA A 41 5.33 -8.45 -10.20
C ALA A 41 4.97 -9.50 -9.13
N HIS A 42 5.94 -9.90 -8.30
CA HIS A 42 5.70 -10.90 -7.27
C HIS A 42 4.76 -10.37 -6.18
N VAL A 43 4.93 -9.11 -5.78
CA VAL A 43 4.01 -8.44 -4.83
C VAL A 43 2.63 -8.30 -5.44
N GLU A 44 2.56 -7.82 -6.69
CA GLU A 44 1.30 -7.61 -7.41
C GLU A 44 0.50 -8.92 -7.57
N GLU A 45 1.15 -9.98 -8.05
CA GLU A 45 0.54 -11.31 -8.21
C GLU A 45 0.09 -11.90 -6.88
N SER A 46 0.92 -11.80 -5.83
CA SER A 46 0.58 -12.36 -4.51
C SER A 46 -0.66 -11.71 -3.90
N LEU A 47 -0.78 -10.38 -3.99
CA LEU A 47 -1.94 -9.66 -3.47
C LEU A 47 -3.19 -9.91 -4.32
N ALA A 48 -3.04 -10.01 -5.65
CA ALA A 48 -4.14 -10.35 -6.55
C ALA A 48 -4.66 -11.78 -6.33
N ASP A 49 -3.78 -12.77 -6.13
CA ASP A 49 -4.18 -14.16 -5.82
C ASP A 49 -4.99 -14.22 -4.52
N VAL A 50 -4.53 -13.55 -3.48
CA VAL A 50 -5.23 -13.52 -2.20
C VAL A 50 -6.58 -12.81 -2.33
N ALA A 51 -6.67 -11.68 -3.04
CA ALA A 51 -7.94 -10.99 -3.29
C ALA A 51 -8.91 -11.88 -4.10
N LYS A 52 -8.42 -12.62 -5.09
CA LYS A 52 -9.23 -13.54 -5.90
C LYS A 52 -9.77 -14.72 -5.08
N ARG A 53 -8.94 -15.32 -4.22
CA ARG A 53 -9.30 -16.53 -3.45
C ARG A 53 -10.18 -16.23 -2.24
N TRP A 54 -9.95 -15.10 -1.59
CA TRP A 54 -10.63 -14.72 -0.35
C TRP A 54 -11.66 -13.62 -0.53
N GLY A 55 -11.81 -13.09 -1.75
CA GLY A 55 -12.71 -11.99 -2.06
C GLY A 55 -12.28 -10.63 -1.49
N GLY A 56 -13.14 -9.63 -1.67
CA GLY A 56 -12.94 -8.26 -1.22
C GLY A 56 -12.40 -7.32 -2.31
N ASN A 57 -12.51 -6.02 -2.05
CA ASN A 57 -12.17 -4.97 -3.02
C ASN A 57 -10.81 -4.32 -2.75
N PHE A 58 -9.89 -5.05 -2.08
CA PHE A 58 -8.56 -4.53 -1.78
C PHE A 58 -7.74 -4.37 -3.06
N ALA A 59 -7.30 -3.15 -3.36
CA ALA A 59 -6.53 -2.84 -4.55
C ALA A 59 -5.05 -2.54 -4.23
N LEU A 60 -4.16 -2.91 -5.15
CA LEU A 60 -2.79 -2.41 -5.18
C LEU A 60 -2.63 -1.44 -6.35
N LYS A 61 -2.19 -0.21 -6.08
CA LYS A 61 -1.75 0.75 -7.10
C LYS A 61 -0.23 0.87 -7.05
N ALA A 62 0.44 0.23 -8.00
CA ALA A 62 1.90 0.27 -8.13
C ALA A 62 2.38 1.51 -8.89
N ASP A 63 3.68 1.76 -8.84
CA ASP A 63 4.40 2.85 -9.49
C ASP A 63 3.88 4.27 -9.21
N VAL A 64 3.36 4.50 -8.01
CA VAL A 64 2.86 5.83 -7.65
C VAL A 64 4.00 6.76 -7.25
N SER A 65 3.86 8.05 -7.57
CA SER A 65 4.65 9.10 -6.92
C SER A 65 4.17 9.27 -5.48
N TRP A 66 4.99 8.86 -4.50
CA TRP A 66 4.61 8.95 -3.08
C TRP A 66 4.32 10.39 -2.66
N LYS A 67 5.08 11.37 -3.17
CA LYS A 67 4.84 12.80 -2.93
C LYS A 67 3.51 13.23 -3.52
N GLY A 68 3.26 12.84 -4.77
CA GLY A 68 2.03 13.18 -5.48
C GLY A 68 0.78 12.62 -4.81
N GLU A 69 0.82 11.36 -4.36
CA GLU A 69 -0.31 10.75 -3.65
C GLU A 69 -0.55 11.40 -2.28
N ALA A 70 0.52 11.73 -1.53
CA ALA A 70 0.37 12.42 -0.25
C ALA A 70 -0.22 13.83 -0.41
N VAL A 71 0.12 14.56 -1.47
CA VAL A 71 -0.49 15.87 -1.78
C VAL A 71 -1.95 15.68 -2.18
N ARG A 72 -2.25 14.82 -3.16
CA ARG A 72 -3.63 14.53 -3.60
C ARG A 72 -4.55 14.12 -2.46
N TRP A 73 -4.07 13.30 -1.54
CA TRP A 73 -4.85 12.86 -0.39
C TRP A 73 -5.24 14.01 0.52
N LYS A 74 -4.29 14.93 0.80
CA LYS A 74 -4.55 16.13 1.61
C LYS A 74 -5.49 17.10 0.90
N ASP A 75 -5.30 17.30 -0.41
CA ASP A 75 -6.13 18.20 -1.22
C ASP A 75 -7.59 17.70 -1.27
N ALA A 76 -7.79 16.39 -1.21
CA ALA A 76 -9.11 15.77 -1.07
C ALA A 76 -9.70 15.84 0.35
N GLY A 77 -9.07 16.57 1.28
CA GLY A 77 -9.49 16.68 2.69
C GLY A 77 -9.09 15.50 3.58
N GLY A 78 -8.24 14.60 3.08
CA GLY A 78 -7.75 13.44 3.82
C GLY A 78 -6.62 13.76 4.80
N LYS A 79 -6.46 12.91 5.81
CA LYS A 79 -5.34 12.99 6.77
C LYS A 79 -4.21 12.06 6.35
N VAL A 80 -2.98 12.57 6.36
CA VAL A 80 -1.77 11.78 6.12
C VAL A 80 -1.10 11.51 7.46
N VAL A 81 -0.94 10.23 7.81
CA VAL A 81 -0.28 9.79 9.05
C VAL A 81 1.01 9.06 8.68
N HIS A 82 2.15 9.59 9.11
CA HIS A 82 3.46 8.96 8.87
C HIS A 82 3.84 8.10 10.07
N LEU A 83 3.89 6.79 9.86
CA LEU A 83 4.30 5.84 10.89
C LEU A 83 5.83 5.82 10.99
N THR A 84 6.36 6.35 12.09
CA THR A 84 7.79 6.43 12.38
C THR A 84 8.04 6.22 13.87
N MET A 85 9.18 5.63 14.22
CA MET A 85 9.60 5.50 15.63
C MET A 85 9.92 6.86 16.28
N TYR A 86 10.17 7.90 15.48
CA TYR A 86 10.47 9.27 15.92
C TYR A 86 9.21 10.15 15.94
N GLY A 87 8.04 9.53 16.02
CA GLY A 87 6.75 10.22 16.02
C GLY A 87 6.57 11.11 17.25
N SER A 88 5.54 11.95 17.17
CA SER A 88 5.07 12.80 18.26
C SER A 88 4.19 12.02 19.24
#